data_AF-X1PAM6-F1
#
_entry.id   AF-X1PAM6-F1
#
_cell.length_a   1.000
_cell.length_b   1.000
_cell.length_c   1.000
_cell.angle_alpha   90.00
_cell.angle_beta   90.00
_cell.angle_gamma   90.00
#
_symmetry.space_group_name_H-M   'P 1'
#
loop_
_entity.id
_entity.type
_entity.pdbx_description
1 polymer ?
#
loop_
_entity_poly.entity_id
_entity_poly.type
_entity_poly.pdbx_seq_one_letter_code
_entity_poly.pdbx_strand_id
1 'polypeptide(L)' 'MGPVFSYYEFKQPMGDRLTDEAWREILNTQAQAEPEWIKNFSE' A
#
# COMPACT_ATOMS: atom_id res chain seq x y z
N MET A 1 -8.43 12.25 -35.86
CA MET A 1 -7.46 11.70 -34.89
C MET A 1 -8.24 11.26 -33.67
N GLY A 2 -8.36 9.95 -33.43
CA GLY A 2 -9.04 9.41 -32.25
C GLY A 2 -8.16 9.49 -31.00
N PRO A 3 -8.72 9.28 -29.79
CA PRO A 3 -7.95 9.28 -28.56
C PRO A 3 -6.94 8.14 -28.55
N VAL A 4 -5.69 8.46 -28.22
CA VAL A 4 -4.64 7.48 -27.93
C VAL A 4 -4.59 7.32 -26.41
N PHE A 5 -4.75 6.10 -25.93
CA PHE A 5 -4.57 5.80 -24.52
C PHE A 5 -3.09 5.60 -24.22
N SER A 6 -2.60 6.21 -23.15
CA SER A 6 -1.28 5.93 -22.60
C SER A 6 -1.31 4.62 -21.83
N TYR A 7 -0.42 3.71 -22.16
CA TYR A 7 -0.20 2.49 -21.39
C TYR A 7 0.70 2.81 -20.18
N TYR A 8 0.19 2.57 -18.97
CA TYR A 8 0.93 2.75 -17.73
C TYR A 8 1.07 1.43 -17.01
N GLU A 9 2.31 0.99 -16.85
CA GLU A 9 2.65 -0.16 -16.01
C GLU A 9 2.91 0.27 -14.58
N PHE A 10 2.54 -0.61 -13.65
CA PHE A 10 3.03 -0.49 -12.28
C PHE A 10 4.55 -0.64 -12.27
N LYS A 11 5.22 0.25 -11.53
CA LYS A 11 6.67 0.16 -11.32
C LYS A 11 7.06 -1.04 -10.45
N GLN A 12 6.13 -1.54 -9.64
CA GLN A 12 6.38 -2.68 -8.76
C GLN A 12 6.22 -3.99 -9.54
N PRO A 13 7.26 -4.85 -9.56
CA PRO A 13 7.20 -6.17 -10.19
C PRO A 13 6.04 -7.01 -9.67
N MET A 14 5.47 -7.86 -10.52
CA MET A 14 4.34 -8.73 -10.13
C MET A 14 4.67 -9.66 -8.96
N GLY A 15 5.90 -10.17 -8.90
CA GLY A 15 6.35 -11.04 -7.80
C GLY A 15 6.50 -10.34 -6.47
N ASP A 16 6.66 -9.01 -6.48
CA ASP A 16 6.87 -8.19 -5.27
C ASP A 16 5.57 -7.55 -4.79
N ARG A 17 4.43 -7.89 -5.39
CA ARG A 17 3.13 -7.35 -4.99
C ARG A 17 2.77 -7.90 -3.62
N LEU A 18 2.50 -6.98 -2.70
CA LEU A 18 1.99 -7.31 -1.39
C LEU A 18 0.56 -7.86 -1.54
N THR A 19 0.34 -9.10 -1.09
CA THR A 19 -0.99 -9.71 -1.04
C THR A 19 -1.67 -9.42 0.29
N ASP A 20 -2.97 -9.64 0.35
CA ASP A 20 -3.75 -9.45 1.58
C ASP A 20 -3.25 -10.34 2.73
N GLU A 21 -2.84 -11.58 2.43
CA GLU A 21 -2.29 -12.52 3.40
C GLU A 21 -0.94 -12.04 3.93
N ALA A 22 -0.04 -11.63 3.03
CA ALA A 22 1.27 -11.09 3.39
C ALA A 22 1.12 -9.80 4.22
N TRP A 23 0.14 -8.96 3.90
CA TRP A 23 -0.15 -7.75 4.67
C TRP A 23 -0.63 -8.08 6.09
N ARG A 24 -1.53 -9.05 6.25
CA ARG A 24 -2.01 -9.50 7.56
C ARG A 24 -0.87 -10.08 8.41
N GLU A 25 0.06 -10.81 7.79
CA GLU A 25 1.24 -11.34 8.49
C GLU A 25 2.16 -10.22 8.99
N ILE A 26 2.40 -9.19 8.18
CA ILE A 26 3.19 -8.00 8.59
C ILE A 26 2.51 -7.31 9.77
N LEU A 27 1.18 -7.14 9.76
CA LEU A 27 0.47 -6.54 10.89
C LEU A 27 0.57 -7.38 12.17
N ASN A 28 0.54 -8.71 12.07
CA ASN A 28 0.67 -9.57 13.24
C ASN A 28 2.09 -9.62 13.82
N THR A 29 3.12 -9.41 13.00
CA THR A 29 4.53 -9.61 13.38
C THR A 29 5.31 -8.31 13.58
N GLN A 30 4.93 -7.25 12.87
CA GLN A 30 5.67 -5.98 12.74
C GLN A 30 4.75 -4.77 12.78
N ALA A 31 3.57 -4.87 13.44
CA ALA A 31 2.73 -3.70 13.65
C ALA A 31 3.54 -2.58 14.32
N GLN A 32 3.71 -1.48 13.58
CA GLN A 32 4.34 -0.28 14.11
C GLN A 32 3.37 0.44 15.04
N ALA A 33 3.92 1.13 16.04
CA ALA A 33 3.12 2.02 16.86
C ALA A 33 2.45 3.10 16.00
N GLU A 34 1.25 3.49 16.40
CA GLU A 34 0.54 4.59 15.75
C GLU A 34 1.42 5.84 15.73
N PRO A 35 1.55 6.51 14.56
CA PRO A 35 2.35 7.72 14.49
C PRO A 35 1.75 8.84 15.35
N GLU A 36 2.63 9.61 15.98
CA GLU A 36 2.29 10.65 16.96
C GLU A 36 1.23 11.66 16.48
N TRP A 37 1.19 11.96 15.19
CA TRP A 37 0.24 12.91 14.63
C TRP A 37 -1.22 12.43 14.70
N ILE A 38 -1.47 11.12 14.84
CA ILE A 38 -2.82 10.55 14.99
C ILE A 38 -3.51 11.05 16.26
N LYS A 39 -2.74 11.36 17.31
CA LYS A 39 -3.27 11.91 18.58
C LYS A 39 -4.04 13.22 18.39
N ASN A 40 -3.79 13.95 17.30
CA ASN A 40 -4.52 15.18 16.99
C ASN A 40 -5.93 14.92 16.41
N PHE A 41 -6.24 13.67 16.04
CA PHE A 41 -7.49 13.27 15.37
C PHE A 41 -8.32 12.27 16.18
N SER A 42 -7.77 11.71 17.26
CA SER A 42 -8.50 10.90 18.23
C SER A 42 -9.13 11.80 19.30
N GLU A 43 -10.46 11.80 19.41
CA GLU A 43 -11.24 12.47 20.49
C GLU A 43 -10.96 11.88 21.88
#